data_AF-A0A447MTG3-F1
#
_entry.id   AF-A0A447MTG3-F1
#
_cell.length_a   1.000
_cell.length_b   1.000
_cell.length_c   1.000
_cell.angle_alpha   90.00
_cell.angle_beta   90.00
_cell.angle_gamma   90.00
#
_symmetry.space_group_name_H-M   'P 1'
#
loop_
_entity.id
_entity.type
_entity.pdbx_description
1 polymer ?
#
loop_
_entity_poly.entity_id
_entity_poly.type
_entity_poly.pdbx_seq_one_letter_code
_entity_poly.pdbx_strand_id
1 'polypeptide(L)'
;MIWSLIAKIFQSLDLLLADIENAVSAGQKIDQLIHTLKGCLGQIGQTELVCYVIDIENRVKMGKIIALEELTDLRQKNTYDLQKLHHYLILS
;
A
#
# COMPACT_ATOMS: atom_id res chain seq x y z
N MET A 1 -23.49 1.85 3.68
CA MET A 1 -23.05 0.85 2.68
C MET A 1 -21.65 1.13 2.16
N ILE A 2 -21.30 2.39 1.83
CA ILE A 2 -19.96 2.79 1.30
C ILE A 2 -18.80 2.48 2.27
N TRP A 3 -18.97 2.71 3.57
CA TRP A 3 -17.94 2.44 4.59
C TRP A 3 -17.41 0.99 4.59
N SER A 4 -18.31 0.01 4.45
CA SER A 4 -17.91 -1.41 4.44
C SER A 4 -17.07 -1.77 3.21
N LEU A 5 -17.32 -1.13 2.07
CA LEU A 5 -16.54 -1.35 0.85
C LEU A 5 -15.13 -0.76 1.00
N ILE A 6 -15.03 0.46 1.50
CA ILE A 6 -13.74 1.14 1.74
C ILE A 6 -12.92 0.33 2.75
N ALA A 7 -13.48 -0.05 3.89
CA ALA A 7 -12.79 -0.84 4.90
C ALA A 7 -12.23 -2.17 4.34
N LYS A 8 -12.99 -2.86 3.48
CA LYS A 8 -12.52 -4.08 2.80
C LYS A 8 -11.34 -3.81 1.88
N ILE A 9 -11.35 -2.72 1.12
CA ILE A 9 -10.24 -2.37 0.23
C ILE A 9 -8.97 -2.09 1.04
N PHE A 10 -9.09 -1.33 2.14
CA PHE A 10 -7.96 -1.07 3.03
C PHE A 10 -7.43 -2.34 3.69
N GLN A 11 -8.30 -3.28 4.08
CA GLN A 11 -7.89 -4.57 4.58
C GLN A 11 -7.14 -5.40 3.53
N SER A 12 -7.59 -5.38 2.27
CA SER A 12 -6.88 -6.01 1.15
C SER A 12 -5.52 -5.37 0.89
N LEU A 13 -5.41 -4.04 1.03
CA LEU A 13 -4.14 -3.34 0.93
C LEU A 13 -3.18 -3.72 2.07
N ASP A 14 -3.68 -3.86 3.30
CA ASP A 14 -2.86 -4.27 4.45
C ASP A 14 -2.30 -5.68 4.28
N LEU A 15 -3.12 -6.62 3.78
CA LEU A 15 -2.68 -7.98 3.44
C LEU A 15 -1.62 -7.97 2.35
N LEU A 16 -1.81 -7.17 1.30
CA LEU A 16 -0.84 -7.06 0.21
C LEU A 16 0.50 -6.46 0.68
N LEU A 17 0.46 -5.48 1.58
CA LEU A 17 1.67 -4.92 2.19
C LEU A 17 2.40 -5.97 3.04
N ALA A 18 1.68 -6.76 3.83
CA ALA A 18 2.26 -7.86 4.60
C ALA A 18 2.90 -8.93 3.69
N ASP A 19 2.27 -9.26 2.56
CA ASP A 19 2.84 -10.17 1.56
C ASP A 19 4.14 -9.62 0.96
N ILE A 20 4.21 -8.29 0.71
CA ILE A 20 5.43 -7.62 0.26
C ILE A 20 6.51 -7.68 1.33
N GLU A 21 6.20 -7.36 2.59
CA GLU A 21 7.14 -7.42 3.71
C GLU A 21 7.73 -8.83 3.88
N ASN A 22 6.88 -9.86 3.80
CA ASN A 22 7.29 -11.25 3.87
C ASN A 22 8.18 -11.64 2.69
N ALA A 23 7.80 -11.25 1.47
CA ALA A 23 8.57 -11.54 0.27
C ALA A 23 9.95 -10.85 0.29
N VAL A 24 10.02 -9.59 0.74
CA VAL A 24 11.30 -8.87 0.95
C VAL A 24 12.16 -9.60 1.98
N SER A 25 11.59 -9.98 3.12
CA SER A 25 12.30 -10.70 4.18
C SER A 25 12.81 -12.08 3.73
N ALA A 26 12.07 -12.74 2.85
CA ALA A 26 12.44 -14.01 2.25
C ALA A 26 13.36 -13.90 1.02
N GLY A 27 13.72 -12.68 0.59
CA GLY A 27 14.54 -12.43 -0.60
C GLY A 27 13.85 -12.83 -1.92
N GLN A 28 12.52 -12.86 -1.93
CA GLN A 28 11.71 -13.20 -3.10
C GLN A 28 11.53 -11.99 -4.03
N LYS A 29 11.19 -12.26 -5.28
CA LYS A 29 10.81 -11.20 -6.23
C LYS A 29 9.48 -10.59 -5.83
N ILE A 30 9.43 -9.26 -5.77
CA ILE A 30 8.24 -8.52 -5.36
C ILE A 30 7.59 -7.73 -6.50
N ASP A 31 8.13 -7.80 -7.72
CA ASP A 31 7.70 -7.00 -8.87
C ASP A 31 6.18 -7.04 -9.08
N GLN A 32 5.59 -8.24 -9.02
CA GLN A 32 4.17 -8.44 -9.24
C GLN A 32 3.33 -7.93 -8.06
N LEU A 33 3.82 -8.06 -6.83
CA LEU A 33 3.14 -7.55 -5.64
C LEU A 33 3.12 -6.02 -5.63
N ILE A 34 4.25 -5.38 -5.97
CA ILE A 34 4.36 -3.92 -6.11
C ILE A 34 3.46 -3.41 -7.23
N HIS A 35 3.42 -4.10 -8.37
CA HIS A 35 2.52 -3.76 -9.47
C HIS A 35 1.05 -3.79 -9.05
N THR A 36 0.63 -4.84 -8.33
CA THR A 36 -0.72 -4.95 -7.77
C THR A 36 -1.00 -3.83 -6.78
N LEU A 37 -0.06 -3.51 -5.89
CA LEU A 37 -0.23 -2.45 -4.88
C LEU A 37 -0.46 -1.10 -5.53
N LYS A 38 0.35 -0.75 -6.54
CA LYS A 38 0.16 0.46 -7.35
C LYS A 38 -1.24 0.50 -7.97
N GLY A 39 -1.69 -0.61 -8.55
CA GLY A 39 -3.02 -0.72 -9.15
C GLY A 39 -4.15 -0.50 -8.15
N CYS A 40 -4.07 -1.14 -6.99
CA CYS A 40 -5.06 -0.99 -5.92
C CYS A 40 -5.14 0.45 -5.40
N LEU A 41 -3.99 1.08 -5.12
CA LEU A 41 -3.94 2.48 -4.66
C LEU A 41 -4.47 3.45 -5.72
N GLY A 42 -4.20 3.20 -6.99
CA GLY A 42 -4.74 3.98 -8.11
C GLY A 42 -6.26 3.92 -8.21
N GLN A 43 -6.85 2.75 -7.99
CA GLN A 43 -8.31 2.56 -8.04
C GLN A 43 -9.06 3.32 -6.95
N ILE A 44 -8.43 3.49 -5.77
CA ILE A 44 -9.03 4.24 -4.66
C ILE A 44 -8.63 5.71 -4.63
N GLY A 45 -7.89 6.19 -5.62
CA GLY A 45 -7.49 7.60 -5.72
C GLY A 45 -6.43 8.03 -4.71
N GLN A 46 -5.63 7.10 -4.17
CA GLN A 46 -4.55 7.38 -3.22
C GLN A 46 -3.28 7.88 -3.94
N THR A 47 -3.35 9.05 -4.59
CA THR A 47 -2.31 9.55 -5.51
C THR A 47 -0.93 9.69 -4.87
N GLU A 48 -0.83 10.17 -3.62
CA GLU A 48 0.45 10.28 -2.92
C GLU A 48 1.12 8.91 -2.70
N LEU A 49 0.33 7.92 -2.25
CA LEU A 49 0.83 6.56 -2.03
C LEU A 49 1.21 5.89 -3.36
N VAL A 50 0.45 6.15 -4.44
CA VAL A 50 0.80 5.68 -5.79
C VAL A 50 2.18 6.20 -6.22
N CYS A 51 2.47 7.49 -6.03
CA CYS A 51 3.77 8.06 -6.37
C CYS A 51 4.92 7.38 -5.60
N TYR A 52 4.72 7.11 -4.31
CA TYR A 52 5.71 6.41 -3.50
C TYR A 52 5.94 4.96 -3.98
N VAL A 53 4.87 4.23 -4.28
CA VAL A 53 4.97 2.86 -4.80
C VAL A 53 5.59 2.81 -6.21
N ILE A 54 5.41 3.84 -7.05
CA ILE A 54 6.08 3.95 -8.34
C ILE A 54 7.60 4.11 -8.18
N ASP A 55 8.07 4.90 -7.20
CA ASP A 55 9.50 5.03 -6.91
C ASP A 55 10.10 3.68 -6.48
N ILE A 56 9.40 2.98 -5.58
CA ILE A 56 9.76 1.62 -5.16
C ILE A 56 9.81 0.67 -6.36
N GLU A 57 8.79 0.66 -7.22
CA GLU A 57 8.75 -0.18 -8.42
C GLU A 57 9.93 0.08 -9.35
N ASN A 58 10.29 1.34 -9.56
CA ASN A 58 11.44 1.72 -10.39
C ASN A 58 12.75 1.23 -9.77
N ARG A 59 12.91 1.37 -8.45
CA ARG A 59 14.09 0.88 -7.73
C ARG A 59 14.23 -0.64 -7.80
N VAL A 60 13.14 -1.39 -7.64
CA VAL A 60 13.13 -2.86 -7.79
C VAL A 60 13.58 -3.26 -9.18
N LYS A 61 13.04 -2.60 -10.22
CA LYS A 61 13.44 -2.85 -11.62
C LYS A 61 14.93 -2.57 -11.88
N MET A 62 15.51 -1.62 -11.14
CA MET A 62 16.95 -1.33 -11.19
C MET A 62 17.79 -2.28 -10.31
N GLY A 63 17.18 -3.29 -9.67
CA GLY A 63 17.85 -4.24 -8.80
C GLY A 63 18.24 -3.68 -7.43
N LYS A 64 17.67 -2.54 -7.02
CA LYS A 64 17.92 -1.98 -5.69
C LYS A 64 17.10 -2.69 -4.63
N ILE A 65 17.71 -2.88 -3.47
CA ILE A 65 17.06 -3.42 -2.28
C ILE A 65 16.10 -2.36 -1.71
N ILE A 66 14.96 -2.83 -1.20
CA ILE A 66 14.02 -2.03 -0.42
C ILE A 66 14.19 -2.38 1.04
N ALA A 67 14.27 -1.36 1.90
CA ALA A 67 14.32 -1.60 3.33
C ALA A 67 12.91 -1.90 3.87
N LEU A 68 12.82 -2.80 4.85
CA LEU A 68 11.56 -3.14 5.51
C LEU A 68 10.89 -1.93 6.18
N GLU A 69 11.71 -0.96 6.61
CA GLU A 69 11.26 0.32 7.19
C GLU A 69 10.43 1.13 6.20
N GLU A 70 10.80 1.16 4.92
CA GLU A 70 10.05 1.88 3.88
C GLU A 70 8.65 1.27 3.66
N LEU A 71 8.53 -0.06 3.81
CA LEU A 71 7.24 -0.76 3.75
C LEU A 71 6.41 -0.52 5.01
N THR A 72 7.06 -0.44 6.17
CA THR A 72 6.41 -0.16 7.44
C THR A 72 5.82 1.26 7.43
N ASP A 73 6.54 2.25 6.89
CA ASP A 73 6.06 3.62 6.75
C ASP A 73 4.84 3.70 5.82
N LEU A 74 4.87 2.97 4.70
CA LEU A 74 3.72 2.83 3.79
C LEU A 74 2.48 2.31 4.51
N ARG A 75 2.66 1.26 5.32
CA ARG A 75 1.57 0.64 6.09
C ARG A 75 0.97 1.59 7.12
N GLN A 76 1.81 2.35 7.82
CA GLN A 76 1.36 3.37 8.76
C GLN A 76 0.57 4.47 8.06
N LYS A 77 1.04 4.94 6.90
CA LYS A 77 0.36 5.99 6.13
C LYS A 77 -1.01 5.52 5.62
N ASN A 78 -1.09 4.29 5.12
CA ASN A 78 -2.33 3.65 4.70
C ASN A 78 -3.34 3.55 5.86
N THR A 79 -2.89 3.15 7.06
CA THR A 79 -3.73 3.07 8.26
C THR A 79 -4.28 4.44 8.67
N TYR A 80 -3.44 5.47 8.60
CA TYR A 80 -3.82 6.85 8.92
C TYR A 80 -4.90 7.37 7.96
N ASP A 81 -4.78 7.08 6.67
CA ASP A 81 -5.77 7.50 5.67
C ASP A 81 -7.14 6.84 5.88
N LEU A 82 -7.17 5.56 6.27
CA LEU A 82 -8.43 4.89 6.65
C LEU A 82 -9.09 5.59 7.86
N GLN A 83 -8.30 5.95 8.87
CA GLN A 83 -8.81 6.64 10.07
C GLN A 83 -9.35 8.04 9.73
N LYS A 84 -8.64 8.78 8.87
CA LYS A 84 -9.10 10.09 8.37
C LYS A 84 -10.42 9.98 7.62
N LEU A 85 -10.54 9.00 6.72
CA LEU A 85 -11.77 8.74 5.97
C LEU A 85 -12.92 8.38 6.90
N HIS A 86 -12.68 7.54 7.92
CA HIS A 86 -13.68 7.23 8.94
C HIS A 86 -14.20 8.49 9.65
N HIS A 87 -13.26 9.33 10.11
CA HIS A 87 -13.59 10.53 10.86
C HIS A 87 -14.37 11.54 10.01
N TYR A 88 -13.96 11.76 8.76
CA TYR A 88 -14.67 12.65 7.84
C TYR A 88 -16.10 12.18 7.59
N LEU A 89 -16.30 10.87 7.36
CA LEU A 89 -17.61 10.28 7.08
C LEU A 89 -18.55 10.21 8.30
N ILE A 90 -18.02 10.27 9.53
CA ILE A 90 -18.86 10.40 10.74
C ILE A 90 -19.32 11.84 10.95
N LEU A 91 -18.53 12.81 10.51
CA LEU A 91 -18.81 14.24 10.65
C LEU A 91 -19.62 14.85 9.48
N SER A 92 -19.91 14.08 8.43
CA SER A 92 -20.68 14.52 7.24
C SER A 92 -22.01 13.80 7.12
#